data_AF-A0A5M5MAK6-F1
#
_entry.id   AF-A0A5M5MAK6-F1
#
_cell.length_a   1.000
_cell.length_b   1.000
_cell.length_c   1.000
_cell.angle_alpha   90.00
_cell.angle_beta   90.00
_cell.angle_gamma   90.00
#
_symmetry.space_group_name_H-M   'P 1'
#
loop_
_entity.id
_entity.type
_entity.pdbx_description
1 polymer ?
#
loop_
_entity_poly.entity_id
_entity_poly.type
_entity_poly.pdbx_seq_one_letter_code
_entity_poly.pdbx_strand_id
1 'polypeptide(L)'
;MIDMEDLQRLYPIGIQTFSKIREGNYLYIDKTAYVYRMTHSASSYMFLSRPRRFGKSLLTSTLHSYFSGRKELFHGLVMEKLEKEWTEYPVLHFDMSTAKHADSEQLLQELNLKLYGYEQIYGRLEEEVNPNQRLMGLIKRAYEQTGKKVVVLIDEYDAPLLDVVHERENLDVLRNIMRNFYSPLKACDPYLRYVFLTGITKFSQLSIFSELNNIKNISMDEPYAAICGISEDEIRLQMKDDLGGLAKKLEITPEEALMKLKENYDGYHFTSPSPDIYNPFSLLNAFADGKFGSYWFGSGTPTYLIKMLNKFGVKPSEIGCKQLKSSVFDAPTETMTDAVPLLYQSGYITIKDYNKMLDLYTLDIPNKEVRLGLMESLLPYYVNNKTPEATTMVAYLFYDIQNGDMDAALHRLQEFLSTIPYCDNTRFEGHYQQVFYIIFSLLGYYVDVEVRTPRGRVDIVLRTKTTLYVMELKLDKSAGEAMEQIDLKNYPERFALCGLPVVKVAVSFDSERCTIGDWKIINA
;
A
#
# COMPACT_ATOMS: atom_id res chain seq x y z
N MET A 1 -43.60 -8.18 -11.11
CA MET A 1 -42.87 -6.90 -11.08
C MET A 1 -41.54 -7.22 -10.43
N ILE A 2 -40.44 -7.07 -11.16
CA ILE A 2 -39.12 -7.04 -10.53
C ILE A 2 -39.15 -5.76 -9.72
N ASP A 3 -39.02 -5.86 -8.40
CA ASP A 3 -38.93 -4.69 -7.55
C ASP A 3 -37.74 -3.86 -8.04
N MET A 4 -37.91 -2.56 -8.26
CA MET A 4 -36.78 -1.71 -8.67
C MET A 4 -35.68 -1.67 -7.59
N GLU A 5 -36.00 -2.13 -6.37
CA GLU A 5 -35.06 -2.37 -5.27
C GLU A 5 -34.14 -3.59 -5.48
N ASP A 6 -34.43 -4.48 -6.43
CA ASP A 6 -33.60 -5.66 -6.77
C ASP A 6 -32.55 -5.40 -7.87
N LEU A 7 -32.42 -4.15 -8.36
CA LEU A 7 -31.32 -3.79 -9.25
C LEU A 7 -30.01 -3.76 -8.46
N GLN A 8 -29.23 -4.84 -8.61
CA GLN A 8 -27.90 -5.00 -8.04
C GLN A 8 -27.05 -3.75 -8.29
N ARG A 9 -26.70 -3.04 -7.22
CA ARG A 9 -25.82 -1.85 -7.29
C ARG A 9 -24.51 -2.23 -7.96
N LEU A 10 -24.11 -1.46 -8.97
CA LEU A 10 -22.90 -1.73 -9.75
C LEU A 10 -21.69 -1.09 -9.08
N TYR A 11 -20.73 -1.90 -8.63
CA TYR A 11 -19.48 -1.42 -8.06
C TYR A 11 -18.42 -1.24 -9.16
N PRO A 12 -17.69 -0.10 -9.22
CA PRO A 12 -16.73 0.18 -10.29
C PRO A 12 -15.37 -0.53 -10.07
N ILE A 13 -15.39 -1.84 -9.86
CA ILE A 13 -14.18 -2.61 -9.59
C ILE A 13 -13.30 -2.65 -10.84
N GLY A 14 -12.09 -2.10 -10.75
CA GLY A 14 -11.16 -2.00 -11.87
C GLY A 14 -11.51 -0.92 -12.91
N ILE A 15 -12.61 -0.17 -12.72
CA ILE A 15 -12.96 0.94 -13.60
C ILE A 15 -12.30 2.22 -13.08
N GLN A 16 -11.43 2.81 -13.90
CA GLN A 16 -10.73 4.05 -13.57
C GLN A 16 -11.26 5.26 -14.36
N THR A 17 -12.12 5.02 -15.35
CA THR A 17 -12.68 6.09 -16.19
C THR A 17 -13.90 6.71 -15.53
N PHE A 18 -13.82 7.99 -15.18
CA PHE A 18 -14.91 8.71 -14.53
C PHE A 18 -16.20 8.69 -15.35
N SER A 19 -16.14 8.98 -16.66
CA SER A 19 -17.33 8.98 -17.51
C SER A 19 -18.03 7.61 -17.55
N LYS A 20 -17.28 6.51 -17.64
CA LYS A 20 -17.83 5.15 -17.61
C LYS A 20 -18.59 4.86 -16.31
N ILE A 21 -18.08 5.34 -15.18
CA ILE A 21 -18.77 5.18 -13.87
C ILE A 21 -20.08 5.96 -13.87
N ARG A 22 -20.06 7.22 -14.33
CA ARG A 22 -21.23 8.10 -14.32
C ARG A 22 -22.31 7.68 -15.33
N GLU A 23 -21.91 7.33 -16.55
CA GLU A 23 -22.80 6.89 -17.62
C GLU A 23 -23.35 5.47 -17.36
N GLY A 24 -22.55 4.60 -16.76
CA GLY A 24 -22.92 3.21 -16.47
C GLY A 24 -23.68 3.00 -15.16
N ASN A 25 -24.10 4.08 -14.49
CA ASN A 25 -24.79 4.04 -13.18
C ASN A 25 -24.05 3.20 -12.11
N TYR A 26 -22.73 3.28 -12.11
CA TYR A 26 -21.90 2.67 -11.06
C TYR A 26 -21.90 3.55 -9.81
N LEU A 27 -21.65 2.92 -8.65
CA LEU A 27 -21.36 3.65 -7.42
C LEU A 27 -20.16 4.59 -7.63
N TYR A 28 -20.36 5.87 -7.37
CA TYR A 28 -19.31 6.87 -7.30
C TYR A 28 -19.35 7.56 -5.94
N ILE A 29 -18.25 7.50 -5.20
CA ILE A 29 -18.09 8.27 -3.97
C ILE A 29 -17.64 9.68 -4.35
N ASP A 30 -18.44 10.67 -3.99
CA ASP A 30 -18.24 12.03 -4.47
C ASP A 30 -17.01 12.69 -3.83
N LYS A 31 -15.94 12.84 -4.64
CA LYS A 31 -14.70 13.54 -4.29
C LYS A 31 -14.58 14.91 -4.96
N THR A 32 -15.62 15.38 -5.64
CA THR A 32 -15.52 16.53 -6.53
C THR A 32 -15.31 17.87 -5.80
N ALA A 33 -15.67 17.94 -4.52
CA ALA A 33 -15.30 19.08 -3.66
C ALA A 33 -13.77 19.26 -3.58
N TYR A 34 -12.99 18.17 -3.54
CA TYR A 34 -11.54 18.23 -3.57
C TYR A 34 -11.01 18.68 -4.92
N VAL A 35 -11.64 18.23 -6.02
CA VAL A 35 -11.32 18.66 -7.39
C VAL A 35 -11.48 20.18 -7.50
N TYR A 36 -12.61 20.73 -7.07
CA TYR A 36 -12.83 22.18 -7.06
C TYR A 36 -11.74 22.92 -6.27
N ARG A 37 -11.44 22.46 -5.05
CA ARG A 37 -10.44 23.08 -4.18
C ARG A 37 -9.05 23.09 -4.82
N MET A 38 -8.64 22.00 -5.47
CA MET A 38 -7.32 21.91 -6.07
C MET A 38 -7.20 22.78 -7.33
N THR A 39 -8.21 22.78 -8.20
CA THR A 39 -8.15 23.53 -9.48
C THR A 39 -8.27 25.05 -9.30
N HIS A 40 -8.78 25.49 -8.14
CA HIS A 40 -8.91 26.90 -7.73
C HIS A 40 -7.87 27.33 -6.69
N SER A 41 -6.88 26.49 -6.39
CA SER A 41 -5.81 26.86 -5.47
C SER A 41 -4.81 27.83 -6.13
N ALA A 42 -3.98 28.49 -5.33
CA ALA A 42 -2.92 29.36 -5.83
C ALA A 42 -1.84 28.63 -6.66
N SER A 43 -1.68 27.31 -6.49
CA SER A 43 -0.73 26.52 -7.28
C SER A 43 -1.41 25.86 -8.46
N SER A 44 -0.84 26.07 -9.65
CA SER A 44 -1.24 25.39 -10.90
C SER A 44 -0.51 24.06 -11.11
N TYR A 45 0.53 23.77 -10.32
CA TYR A 45 1.33 22.55 -10.40
C TYR A 45 1.09 21.72 -9.14
N MET A 46 0.48 20.54 -9.30
CA MET A 46 0.07 19.68 -8.21
C MET A 46 0.61 18.28 -8.34
N PHE A 47 0.99 17.73 -7.19
CA PHE A 47 1.45 16.36 -7.07
C PHE A 47 0.72 15.63 -5.95
N LEU A 48 0.22 14.43 -6.26
CA LEU A 48 -0.40 13.53 -5.30
C LEU A 48 0.20 12.13 -5.40
N SER A 49 0.79 11.66 -4.30
CA SER A 49 1.19 10.27 -4.10
C SER A 49 0.21 9.55 -3.19
N ARG A 50 -0.23 8.37 -3.63
CA ARG A 50 -1.06 7.44 -2.85
C ARG A 50 -0.69 6.00 -3.22
N PRO A 51 -0.93 5.02 -2.32
CA PRO A 51 -0.70 3.62 -2.65
C PRO A 51 -1.50 3.16 -3.88
N ARG A 52 -1.13 2.00 -4.44
CA ARG A 52 -1.86 1.39 -5.56
C ARG A 52 -3.33 1.21 -5.20
N ARG A 53 -4.23 1.39 -6.18
CA ARG A 53 -5.67 1.14 -6.06
C ARG A 53 -6.44 2.04 -5.06
N PHE A 54 -5.88 3.19 -4.69
CA PHE A 54 -6.56 4.22 -3.90
C PHE A 54 -7.44 5.19 -4.71
N GLY A 55 -7.53 5.01 -6.04
CA GLY A 55 -8.35 5.87 -6.90
C GLY A 55 -7.62 7.08 -7.52
N LYS A 56 -6.29 7.05 -7.60
CA LYS A 56 -5.48 8.09 -8.28
C LYS A 56 -5.90 8.28 -9.74
N SER A 57 -5.94 7.20 -10.52
CA SER A 57 -6.36 7.25 -11.93
C SER A 57 -7.80 7.70 -12.11
N LEU A 58 -8.69 7.35 -11.17
CA LEU A 58 -10.07 7.85 -11.15
C LEU A 58 -10.10 9.37 -10.90
N LEU A 59 -9.29 9.87 -9.97
CA LEU A 59 -9.13 11.31 -9.75
C LEU A 59 -8.58 12.01 -11.01
N THR A 60 -7.56 11.45 -11.66
CA THR A 60 -7.01 11.98 -12.92
C THR A 60 -8.08 12.01 -14.03
N SER A 61 -8.87 10.94 -14.17
CA SER A 61 -9.99 10.89 -15.12
C SER A 61 -11.13 11.88 -14.79
N THR A 62 -11.35 12.13 -13.50
CA THR A 62 -12.30 13.16 -13.02
C THR A 62 -11.79 14.56 -13.39
N LEU A 63 -10.51 14.85 -13.17
CA LEU A 63 -9.86 16.09 -13.60
C LEU A 63 -9.93 16.29 -15.12
N HIS A 64 -9.64 15.24 -15.89
CA HIS A 64 -9.77 15.25 -17.35
C HIS A 64 -11.19 15.66 -17.75
N SER A 65 -12.21 15.01 -17.20
CA SER A 65 -13.61 15.30 -17.52
C SER A 65 -14.04 16.71 -17.10
N TYR A 66 -13.53 17.20 -15.97
CA TYR A 66 -13.77 18.56 -15.50
C TYR A 66 -13.19 19.60 -16.45
N PHE A 67 -11.91 19.49 -16.80
CA PHE A 67 -11.24 20.45 -17.69
C PHE A 67 -11.72 20.37 -19.15
N SER A 68 -12.23 19.22 -19.58
CA SER A 68 -12.93 19.09 -20.86
C SER A 68 -14.36 19.67 -20.86
N GLY A 69 -14.81 20.31 -19.77
CA GLY A 69 -16.12 20.98 -19.72
C GLY A 69 -17.34 20.04 -19.71
N ARG A 70 -17.16 18.75 -19.41
CA ARG A 70 -18.21 17.71 -19.44
C ARG A 70 -19.16 17.79 -18.23
N LYS A 71 -19.94 18.87 -18.15
CA LYS A 71 -20.85 19.21 -17.05
C LYS A 71 -21.83 18.08 -16.72
N GLU A 72 -22.35 17.40 -17.74
CA GLU A 72 -23.34 16.33 -17.63
C GLU A 72 -22.88 15.18 -16.70
N LEU A 73 -21.58 14.90 -16.66
CA LEU A 73 -21.02 13.83 -15.82
C LEU A 73 -21.05 14.18 -14.32
N PHE A 74 -21.17 15.47 -13.99
CA PHE A 74 -21.13 15.97 -12.62
C PHE A 74 -22.52 16.23 -12.02
N HIS A 75 -23.59 15.93 -12.75
CA HIS A 75 -24.95 16.08 -12.23
C HIS A 75 -25.14 15.26 -10.93
N GLY A 76 -25.74 15.88 -9.92
CA GLY A 76 -25.96 15.31 -8.59
C GLY A 76 -24.71 15.27 -7.69
N LEU A 77 -23.56 15.76 -8.16
CA LEU A 77 -22.33 15.86 -7.36
C LEU A 77 -22.15 17.28 -6.79
N VAL A 78 -21.27 17.43 -5.80
CA VAL A 78 -20.94 18.72 -5.20
C VAL A 78 -20.42 19.72 -6.24
N MET A 79 -19.65 19.23 -7.24
CA MET A 79 -19.12 20.08 -8.33
C MET A 79 -20.19 20.88 -9.05
N GLU A 80 -21.37 20.30 -9.28
CA GLU A 80 -22.46 20.96 -10.00
C GLU A 80 -22.88 22.27 -9.34
N LYS A 81 -22.78 22.35 -8.02
CA LYS A 81 -23.14 23.54 -7.23
C LYS A 81 -22.00 24.55 -7.15
N LEU A 82 -20.75 24.09 -7.23
CA LEU A 82 -19.56 24.91 -7.07
C LEU A 82 -19.09 25.54 -8.40
N GLU A 83 -19.09 24.77 -9.48
CA GLU A 83 -18.63 25.20 -10.80
C GLU A 83 -19.77 25.80 -11.62
N LYS A 84 -19.54 27.00 -12.15
CA LYS A 84 -20.54 27.76 -12.91
C LYS A 84 -20.16 27.96 -14.37
N GLU A 85 -18.87 28.07 -14.68
CA GLU A 85 -18.39 28.45 -16.01
C GLU A 85 -18.24 27.25 -16.93
N TRP A 86 -17.80 26.10 -16.40
CA TRP A 86 -17.58 24.87 -17.18
C TRP A 86 -16.73 25.11 -18.43
N THR A 87 -15.73 25.97 -18.32
CA THR A 87 -14.84 26.33 -19.44
C THR A 87 -14.09 25.10 -19.93
N GLU A 88 -14.15 24.83 -21.23
CA GLU A 88 -13.40 23.78 -21.89
C GLU A 88 -11.94 24.22 -22.12
N TYR A 89 -11.00 23.34 -21.78
CA TYR A 89 -9.57 23.49 -21.97
C TYR A 89 -8.99 22.30 -22.75
N PRO A 90 -7.92 22.50 -23.55
CA PRO A 90 -7.14 21.41 -24.12
C PRO A 90 -6.53 20.59 -23.00
N VAL A 91 -6.80 19.27 -22.97
CA VAL A 91 -6.24 18.37 -21.96
C VAL A 91 -5.30 17.36 -22.62
N LEU A 92 -4.05 17.34 -22.16
CA LEU A 92 -3.04 16.34 -22.50
C LEU A 92 -2.91 15.37 -21.33
N HIS A 93 -3.53 14.21 -21.45
CA HIS A 93 -3.49 13.14 -20.47
C HIS A 93 -2.51 12.03 -20.89
N PHE A 94 -1.49 11.79 -20.07
CA PHE A 94 -0.48 10.77 -20.27
C PHE A 94 -0.55 9.73 -19.16
N ASP A 95 -0.89 8.49 -19.50
CA ASP A 95 -0.79 7.35 -18.61
C ASP A 95 0.53 6.60 -18.88
N MET A 96 1.42 6.56 -17.88
CA MET A 96 2.74 5.90 -17.99
C MET A 96 2.71 4.41 -17.60
N SER A 97 1.54 3.87 -17.26
CA SER A 97 1.37 2.47 -16.86
C SER A 97 1.74 1.46 -17.94
N THR A 98 1.72 1.85 -19.23
CA THR A 98 2.08 0.99 -20.37
C THR A 98 3.58 0.80 -20.55
N ALA A 99 4.40 1.66 -19.94
CA ALA A 99 5.86 1.60 -19.99
C ALA A 99 6.47 0.86 -18.79
N LYS A 100 5.69 -0.02 -18.14
CA LYS A 100 6.19 -0.93 -17.10
C LYS A 100 7.17 -1.93 -17.73
N HIS A 101 8.25 -2.23 -17.01
CA HIS A 101 9.33 -3.12 -17.50
C HIS A 101 10.03 -2.66 -18.79
N ALA A 102 9.84 -1.41 -19.20
CA ALA A 102 10.46 -0.89 -20.42
C ALA A 102 11.96 -0.65 -20.23
N ASP A 103 12.77 -1.06 -21.21
CA ASP A 103 14.12 -0.54 -21.34
C ASP A 103 14.14 0.89 -21.90
N SER A 104 15.32 1.45 -22.10
CA SER A 104 15.49 2.83 -22.55
C SER A 104 14.92 3.10 -23.94
N GLU A 105 15.01 2.13 -24.85
CA GLU A 105 14.49 2.25 -26.22
C GLU A 105 12.97 2.14 -26.22
N GLN A 106 12.43 1.13 -25.53
CA GLN A 106 10.99 0.93 -25.38
C GLN A 106 10.31 2.13 -24.72
N LEU A 107 10.93 2.71 -23.68
CA LEU A 107 10.42 3.91 -23.03
C LEU A 107 10.33 5.09 -24.02
N LEU A 108 11.36 5.31 -24.84
CA LEU A 108 11.34 6.37 -25.85
C LEU A 108 10.26 6.11 -26.90
N GLN A 109 10.08 4.88 -27.36
CA GLN A 109 9.02 4.51 -28.30
C GLN A 109 7.63 4.74 -27.73
N GLU A 110 7.38 4.36 -26.47
CA GLU A 110 6.12 4.60 -25.77
C GLU A 110 5.81 6.10 -25.63
N LEU A 111 6.80 6.92 -25.24
CA LEU A 111 6.63 8.37 -25.16
C LEU A 111 6.30 8.97 -26.53
N ASN A 112 6.97 8.50 -27.59
CA ASN A 112 6.71 8.94 -28.96
C ASN A 112 5.30 8.59 -29.44
N LEU A 113 4.79 7.39 -29.08
CA LEU A 113 3.45 6.94 -29.42
C LEU A 113 2.39 7.76 -28.69
N LYS A 114 2.59 8.05 -27.40
CA LYS A 114 1.68 8.88 -26.61
C LYS A 114 1.56 10.30 -27.16
N LEU A 115 2.66 10.89 -27.63
CA LEU A 115 2.65 12.21 -28.27
C LEU A 115 1.93 12.18 -29.61
N TYR A 116 2.12 11.12 -30.40
CA TYR A 116 1.57 11.00 -31.75
C TYR A 116 0.04 11.18 -31.78
N GLY A 117 -0.70 10.62 -30.81
CA GLY A 117 -2.15 10.79 -30.75
C GLY A 117 -2.59 12.25 -30.63
N TYR A 118 -1.87 13.08 -29.88
CA TYR A 118 -2.17 14.51 -29.77
C TYR A 118 -1.65 15.32 -30.95
N GLU A 119 -0.55 14.89 -31.58
CA GLU A 119 -0.02 15.52 -32.79
C GLU A 119 -0.95 15.34 -33.99
N GLN A 120 -1.80 14.31 -34.01
CA GLN A 120 -2.87 14.20 -35.00
C GLN A 120 -3.92 15.31 -34.86
N ILE A 121 -4.08 15.86 -33.66
CA ILE A 121 -5.05 16.92 -33.36
C ILE A 121 -4.41 18.30 -33.55
N TYR A 122 -3.25 18.52 -32.93
CA TYR A 122 -2.60 19.84 -32.87
C TYR A 122 -1.42 20.00 -33.83
N GLY A 123 -1.05 18.97 -34.59
CA GLY A 123 0.08 18.98 -35.51
C GLY A 123 1.45 18.75 -34.87
N ARG A 124 2.45 18.54 -35.73
CA ARG A 124 3.88 18.35 -35.38
C ARG A 124 4.77 19.09 -36.40
N LEU A 125 5.88 19.64 -35.94
CA LEU A 125 6.95 20.14 -36.81
C LEU A 125 8.03 19.07 -37.02
N GLU A 126 8.60 19.00 -38.22
CA GLU A 126 9.60 17.96 -38.57
C GLU A 126 10.88 18.11 -37.74
N GLU A 127 11.22 19.33 -37.32
CA GLU A 127 12.38 19.64 -36.49
C GLU A 127 12.23 19.17 -35.03
N GLU A 128 11.00 18.87 -34.60
CA GLU A 128 10.72 18.31 -33.28
C GLU A 128 10.98 16.81 -33.29
N VAL A 129 12.25 16.43 -33.10
CA VAL A 129 12.69 15.04 -33.15
C VAL A 129 12.47 14.35 -31.80
N ASN A 130 12.95 14.96 -30.71
CA ASN A 130 12.96 14.33 -29.40
C ASN A 130 11.60 14.48 -28.67
N PRO A 131 11.21 13.52 -27.80
CA PRO A 131 9.94 13.57 -27.06
C PRO A 131 9.70 14.89 -26.30
N ASN A 132 10.75 15.47 -25.70
CA ASN A 132 10.64 16.72 -24.97
C ASN A 132 10.37 17.92 -25.89
N GLN A 133 11.00 17.99 -27.06
CA GLN A 133 10.75 19.03 -28.06
C GLN A 133 9.33 18.93 -28.60
N ARG A 134 8.89 17.70 -28.90
CA ARG A 134 7.53 17.39 -29.35
C ARG A 134 6.47 17.79 -28.32
N LEU A 135 6.68 17.46 -27.03
CA LEU A 135 5.80 17.90 -25.95
C LEU A 135 5.69 19.43 -25.86
N MET A 136 6.84 20.13 -25.95
CA MET A 136 6.86 21.60 -25.92
C MET A 136 6.07 22.19 -27.09
N GLY A 137 6.32 21.69 -28.30
CA GLY A 137 5.62 22.12 -29.52
C GLY A 137 4.12 21.87 -29.42
N LEU A 138 3.74 20.69 -28.93
CA LEU A 138 2.36 20.29 -28.75
C LEU A 138 1.60 21.24 -27.82
N ILE A 139 2.18 21.60 -26.68
CA ILE A 139 1.57 22.54 -25.72
C ILE A 139 1.36 23.92 -26.36
N LYS A 140 2.38 24.43 -27.07
CA LYS A 140 2.29 25.74 -27.74
C LYS A 140 1.22 25.74 -28.83
N ARG A 141 1.20 24.73 -29.70
CA ARG A 141 0.23 24.62 -30.78
C ARG A 141 -1.19 24.42 -30.26
N ALA A 142 -1.39 23.62 -29.22
CA ALA A 142 -2.70 23.47 -28.60
C ALA A 142 -3.21 24.81 -28.04
N TYR A 143 -2.34 25.62 -27.44
CA TYR A 143 -2.68 26.98 -27.02
C TYR A 143 -3.00 27.90 -28.19
N GLU A 144 -2.17 27.91 -29.24
CA GLU A 144 -2.34 28.76 -30.43
C GLU A 144 -3.63 28.46 -31.18
N GLN A 145 -3.99 27.17 -31.32
CA GLN A 145 -5.18 26.75 -32.05
C GLN A 145 -6.48 26.98 -31.28
N THR A 146 -6.46 26.81 -29.96
CA THR A 146 -7.68 26.90 -29.13
C THR A 146 -7.85 28.26 -28.44
N GLY A 147 -6.78 29.06 -28.35
CA GLY A 147 -6.73 30.29 -27.55
C GLY A 147 -6.85 30.04 -26.04
N LYS A 148 -6.77 28.78 -25.60
CA LYS A 148 -6.94 28.35 -24.20
C LYS A 148 -5.66 27.72 -23.69
N LYS A 149 -5.33 28.06 -22.44
CA LYS A 149 -4.19 27.45 -21.73
C LYS A 149 -4.41 25.94 -21.56
N VAL A 150 -3.34 25.16 -21.71
CA VAL A 150 -3.35 23.70 -21.76
C VAL A 150 -3.29 23.09 -20.36
N VAL A 151 -4.03 22.01 -20.15
CA VAL A 151 -3.97 21.19 -18.95
C VAL A 151 -3.14 19.94 -19.24
N VAL A 152 -2.18 19.63 -18.38
CA VAL A 152 -1.34 18.42 -18.50
C VAL A 152 -1.59 17.51 -17.30
N LEU A 153 -2.06 16.29 -17.56
CA LEU A 153 -2.34 15.28 -16.54
C LEU A 153 -1.40 14.08 -16.77
N ILE A 154 -0.64 13.70 -15.75
CA ILE A 154 0.33 12.61 -15.81
C ILE A 154 -0.05 11.57 -14.75
N ASP A 155 -0.54 10.42 -15.19
CA ASP A 155 -0.86 9.28 -14.35
C ASP A 155 0.28 8.26 -14.32
N GLU A 156 0.43 7.59 -13.18
CA GLU A 156 1.50 6.65 -12.85
C GLU A 156 2.90 7.13 -13.28
N TYR A 157 3.27 8.39 -13.03
CA TYR A 157 4.51 9.01 -13.53
C TYR A 157 5.79 8.21 -13.27
N ASP A 158 5.78 7.41 -12.20
CA ASP A 158 6.89 6.60 -11.70
C ASP A 158 6.91 5.18 -12.25
N ALA A 159 5.86 4.72 -12.94
CA ALA A 159 5.72 3.35 -13.44
C ALA A 159 6.95 2.83 -14.21
N PRO A 160 7.59 3.60 -15.12
CA PRO A 160 8.78 3.13 -15.83
C PRO A 160 10.00 2.86 -14.93
N LEU A 161 10.03 3.43 -13.72
CA LEU A 161 11.18 3.40 -12.83
C LEU A 161 11.03 2.41 -11.67
N LEU A 162 9.81 1.97 -11.38
CA LEU A 162 9.52 1.14 -10.20
C LEU A 162 10.25 -0.21 -10.23
N ASP A 163 10.36 -0.84 -11.40
CA ASP A 163 10.97 -2.16 -11.50
C ASP A 163 12.49 -2.10 -11.39
N VAL A 164 13.12 -1.03 -11.89
CA VAL A 164 14.57 -0.85 -11.85
C VAL A 164 15.05 -0.08 -10.63
N VAL A 165 14.18 0.32 -9.70
CA VAL A 165 14.54 1.13 -8.52
C VAL A 165 15.61 0.49 -7.63
N HIS A 166 15.77 -0.83 -7.74
CA HIS A 166 16.77 -1.60 -7.00
C HIS A 166 18.15 -1.64 -7.71
N GLU A 167 18.20 -1.33 -9.02
CA GLU A 167 19.36 -1.37 -9.91
C GLU A 167 19.89 0.05 -10.17
N ARG A 168 21.18 0.32 -9.94
CA ARG A 168 21.72 1.69 -10.11
C ARG A 168 21.83 2.11 -11.58
N GLU A 169 22.40 1.26 -12.41
CA GLU A 169 22.73 1.60 -13.81
C GLU A 169 21.49 1.90 -14.65
N ASN A 170 20.50 1.01 -14.63
CA ASN A 170 19.27 1.16 -15.41
C ASN A 170 18.38 2.29 -14.89
N LEU A 171 18.35 2.52 -13.57
CA LEU A 171 17.57 3.59 -12.96
C LEU A 171 18.02 4.97 -13.46
N ASP A 172 19.33 5.22 -13.53
CA ASP A 172 19.86 6.53 -13.96
C ASP A 172 19.52 6.82 -15.43
N VAL A 173 19.59 5.81 -16.31
CA VAL A 173 19.25 5.94 -17.73
C VAL A 173 17.76 6.29 -17.91
N LEU A 174 16.86 5.48 -17.35
CA LEU A 174 15.42 5.70 -17.50
C LEU A 174 14.98 7.01 -16.84
N ARG A 175 15.55 7.35 -15.68
CA ARG A 175 15.29 8.60 -14.98
C ARG A 175 15.68 9.81 -15.84
N ASN A 176 16.82 9.77 -16.51
CA ASN A 176 17.25 10.86 -17.39
C ASN A 176 16.28 11.04 -18.58
N ILE A 177 15.75 9.94 -19.14
CA ILE A 177 14.72 10.00 -20.19
C ILE A 177 13.45 10.70 -19.66
N MET A 178 12.95 10.28 -18.50
CA MET A 178 11.77 10.88 -17.88
C MET A 178 12.01 12.35 -17.52
N ARG A 179 13.18 12.70 -16.97
CA ARG A 179 13.53 14.09 -16.65
C ARG A 179 13.52 14.95 -17.90
N ASN A 180 14.16 14.47 -18.97
CA ASN A 180 14.20 15.17 -20.24
C ASN A 180 12.79 15.38 -20.80
N PHE A 181 11.93 14.37 -20.77
CA PHE A 181 10.54 14.45 -21.24
C PHE A 181 9.74 15.55 -20.54
N TYR A 182 9.88 15.69 -19.22
CA TYR A 182 9.10 16.67 -18.45
C TYR A 182 9.73 18.06 -18.32
N SER A 183 11.02 18.23 -18.61
CA SER A 183 11.72 19.53 -18.55
C SER A 183 11.00 20.69 -19.26
N PRO A 184 10.29 20.50 -20.40
CA PRO A 184 9.62 21.60 -21.09
C PRO A 184 8.45 22.22 -20.33
N LEU A 185 7.86 21.52 -19.35
CA LEU A 185 6.72 22.00 -18.58
C LEU A 185 7.03 23.31 -17.84
N LYS A 186 8.31 23.55 -17.49
CA LYS A 186 8.76 24.80 -16.88
C LYS A 186 8.71 25.97 -17.87
N ALA A 187 9.27 25.75 -19.06
CA ALA A 187 9.32 26.77 -20.11
C ALA A 187 7.92 27.06 -20.70
N CYS A 188 7.00 26.11 -20.56
CA CYS A 188 5.63 26.24 -21.04
C CYS A 188 4.66 26.87 -20.03
N ASP A 189 5.11 27.31 -18.85
CA ASP A 189 4.25 27.94 -17.82
C ASP A 189 3.27 29.01 -18.37
N PRO A 190 3.66 29.92 -19.30
CA PRO A 190 2.72 30.88 -19.88
C PRO A 190 1.53 30.26 -20.61
N TYR A 191 1.70 29.05 -21.15
CA TYR A 191 0.72 28.32 -21.94
C TYR A 191 -0.06 27.28 -21.11
N LEU A 192 0.32 27.05 -19.85
CA LEU A 192 -0.26 26.02 -19.00
C LEU A 192 -1.33 26.59 -18.06
N ARG A 193 -2.47 25.91 -17.99
CA ARG A 193 -3.56 26.21 -17.04
C ARG A 193 -3.35 25.45 -15.74
N TYR A 194 -2.99 24.17 -15.86
CA TYR A 194 -2.91 23.25 -14.74
C TYR A 194 -2.02 22.05 -15.11
N VAL A 195 -1.19 21.60 -14.17
CA VAL A 195 -0.38 20.40 -14.30
C VAL A 195 -0.62 19.53 -13.08
N PHE A 196 -1.06 18.30 -13.30
CA PHE A 196 -1.28 17.32 -12.24
C PHE A 196 -0.45 16.07 -12.50
N LEU A 197 0.26 15.63 -11.47
CA LEU A 197 1.06 14.41 -11.50
C LEU A 197 0.66 13.49 -10.36
N THR A 198 0.53 12.20 -10.65
CA THR A 198 0.22 11.22 -9.62
C THR A 198 0.97 9.91 -9.83
N GLY A 199 1.28 9.23 -8.73
CA GLY A 199 2.10 8.02 -8.70
C GLY A 199 2.09 7.37 -7.32
N ILE A 200 2.93 6.36 -7.13
CA ILE A 200 3.07 5.67 -5.85
C ILE A 200 4.16 6.36 -5.02
N THR A 201 5.33 6.50 -5.63
CA THR A 201 6.51 7.07 -5.01
C THR A 201 6.45 8.59 -5.00
N LYS A 202 7.19 9.23 -4.07
CA LYS A 202 7.31 10.68 -4.04
C LYS A 202 8.35 11.19 -5.01
N PHE A 203 8.21 12.46 -5.36
CA PHE A 203 9.11 13.12 -6.28
C PHE A 203 10.59 13.12 -5.82
N SER A 204 10.84 13.46 -4.55
CA SER A 204 12.21 13.55 -4.00
C SER A 204 13.01 12.26 -4.15
N GLN A 205 12.32 11.13 -4.31
CA GLN A 205 12.92 9.82 -4.46
C GLN A 205 13.46 9.54 -5.87
N LEU A 206 12.89 10.15 -6.90
CA LEU A 206 13.26 9.85 -8.28
C LEU A 206 14.00 10.99 -8.97
N SER A 207 14.14 12.17 -8.38
CA SER A 207 14.93 13.30 -8.91
C SER A 207 14.61 13.75 -10.37
N ILE A 208 13.52 13.27 -10.95
CA ILE A 208 13.03 13.53 -12.32
C ILE A 208 12.65 15.00 -12.59
N PHE A 209 12.23 15.73 -11.56
CA PHE A 209 11.61 17.05 -11.63
C PHE A 209 12.38 18.05 -10.76
N SER A 210 13.69 17.84 -10.56
CA SER A 210 14.57 18.79 -9.86
C SER A 210 14.60 20.15 -10.56
N GLU A 211 14.09 20.21 -11.78
CA GLU A 211 13.94 21.42 -12.59
C GLU A 211 12.60 22.16 -12.33
N LEU A 212 11.57 21.46 -11.81
CA LEU A 212 10.23 22.01 -11.49
C LEU A 212 10.10 22.35 -10.00
N ASN A 213 10.64 23.50 -9.61
CA ASN A 213 10.68 23.94 -8.20
C ASN A 213 9.34 24.48 -7.65
N ASN A 214 8.27 24.50 -8.47
CA ASN A 214 6.97 25.10 -8.15
C ASN A 214 5.84 24.07 -7.92
N ILE A 215 6.16 22.78 -7.86
CA ILE A 215 5.14 21.73 -7.63
C ILE A 215 4.69 21.73 -6.17
N LYS A 216 3.39 21.84 -5.95
CA LYS A 216 2.77 21.65 -4.63
C LYS A 216 2.48 20.17 -4.39
N ASN A 217 3.16 19.57 -3.42
CA ASN A 217 2.87 18.21 -2.97
C ASN A 217 1.72 18.21 -1.96
N ILE A 218 0.54 17.72 -2.38
CA ILE A 218 -0.66 17.66 -1.54
C ILE A 218 -0.82 16.32 -0.82
N SER A 219 0.17 15.42 -0.91
CA SER A 219 0.04 14.05 -0.39
C SER A 219 -0.14 13.99 1.12
N MET A 220 0.49 14.90 1.87
CA MET A 220 0.38 14.99 3.33
C MET A 220 -0.35 16.26 3.79
N ASP A 221 -0.98 16.97 2.87
CA ASP A 221 -1.80 18.15 3.20
C ASP A 221 -3.13 17.68 3.83
N GLU A 222 -3.38 18.08 5.08
CA GLU A 222 -4.62 17.79 5.82
C GLU A 222 -5.89 18.07 5.00
N PRO A 223 -6.03 19.20 4.28
CA PRO A 223 -7.20 19.48 3.45
C PRO A 223 -7.46 18.48 2.32
N TYR A 224 -6.52 17.59 2.00
CA TYR A 224 -6.61 16.58 0.95
C TYR A 224 -6.42 15.15 1.47
N ALA A 225 -6.47 14.93 2.80
CA ALA A 225 -6.23 13.63 3.41
C ALA A 225 -7.11 12.52 2.78
N ALA A 226 -8.41 12.80 2.63
CA ALA A 226 -9.41 11.89 2.08
C ALA A 226 -9.69 12.04 0.58
N ILE A 227 -8.83 12.74 -0.19
CA ILE A 227 -9.03 12.94 -1.64
C ILE A 227 -9.10 11.61 -2.42
N CYS A 228 -8.37 10.61 -1.92
CA CYS A 228 -8.33 9.24 -2.41
C CYS A 228 -8.57 8.30 -1.24
N GLY A 229 -9.16 7.13 -1.51
CA GLY A 229 -9.71 6.29 -0.46
C GLY A 229 -11.18 6.62 -0.16
N ILE A 230 -11.79 5.81 0.71
CA ILE A 230 -13.17 6.01 1.17
C ILE A 230 -13.13 6.18 2.68
N SER A 231 -13.72 7.25 3.23
CA SER A 231 -13.77 7.46 4.68
C SER A 231 -14.94 6.71 5.33
N GLU A 232 -14.89 6.51 6.65
CA GLU A 232 -16.02 5.93 7.39
C GLU A 232 -17.31 6.74 7.19
N ASP A 233 -17.22 8.08 7.19
CA ASP A 233 -18.37 8.96 6.95
C ASP A 233 -18.98 8.74 5.56
N GLU A 234 -18.15 8.52 4.53
CA GLU A 234 -18.63 8.22 3.19
C GLU A 234 -19.31 6.86 3.10
N ILE A 235 -18.82 5.86 3.84
CA ILE A 235 -19.50 4.57 3.96
C ILE A 235 -20.89 4.77 4.59
N ARG A 236 -20.95 5.49 5.72
CA ARG A 236 -22.20 5.71 6.46
C ARG A 236 -23.22 6.55 5.70
N LEU A 237 -22.77 7.52 4.91
CA LEU A 237 -23.64 8.48 4.22
C LEU A 237 -23.98 8.06 2.78
N GLN A 238 -23.00 7.58 2.01
CA GLN A 238 -23.16 7.28 0.58
C GLN A 238 -23.34 5.77 0.30
N MET A 239 -22.93 4.91 1.24
CA MET A 239 -22.97 3.44 1.10
C MET A 239 -23.82 2.75 2.18
N LYS A 240 -24.77 3.46 2.79
CA LYS A 240 -25.61 2.95 3.87
C LYS A 240 -26.35 1.66 3.48
N ASP A 241 -26.94 1.65 2.30
CA ASP A 241 -27.69 0.50 1.78
C ASP A 241 -26.76 -0.68 1.45
N ASP A 242 -25.53 -0.39 1.01
CA ASP A 242 -24.51 -1.43 0.73
C ASP A 242 -24.06 -2.10 2.04
N LEU A 243 -23.86 -1.30 3.09
CA LEU A 243 -23.55 -1.78 4.43
C LEU A 243 -24.69 -2.64 4.99
N GLY A 244 -25.95 -2.21 4.81
CA GLY A 244 -27.13 -3.01 5.17
C GLY A 244 -27.21 -4.32 4.39
N GLY A 245 -26.94 -4.29 3.09
CA GLY A 245 -26.92 -5.47 2.23
C GLY A 245 -25.84 -6.47 2.61
N LEU A 246 -24.63 -5.99 2.91
CA LEU A 246 -23.52 -6.81 3.39
C LEU A 246 -23.85 -7.44 4.76
N ALA A 247 -24.37 -6.66 5.69
CA ALA A 247 -24.77 -7.11 7.02
C ALA A 247 -25.83 -8.23 6.94
N LYS A 248 -26.85 -8.06 6.08
CA LYS A 248 -27.89 -9.07 5.82
C LYS A 248 -27.30 -10.36 5.25
N LYS A 249 -26.38 -10.28 4.29
CA LYS A 249 -25.72 -11.47 3.71
C LYS A 249 -24.87 -12.23 4.72
N LEU A 250 -24.27 -11.52 5.67
CA LEU A 250 -23.39 -12.07 6.69
C LEU A 250 -24.10 -12.46 8.00
N GLU A 251 -25.41 -12.24 8.09
CA GLU A 251 -26.23 -12.51 9.28
C GLU A 251 -25.71 -11.79 10.54
N ILE A 252 -25.24 -10.55 10.36
CA ILE A 252 -24.72 -9.68 11.43
C ILE A 252 -25.37 -8.29 11.37
N THR A 253 -25.16 -7.48 12.41
CA THR A 253 -25.60 -6.08 12.42
C THR A 253 -24.76 -5.20 11.48
N PRO A 254 -25.29 -4.07 10.97
CA PRO A 254 -24.51 -3.09 10.19
C PRO A 254 -23.28 -2.56 10.94
N GLU A 255 -23.38 -2.38 12.25
CA GLU A 255 -22.27 -1.96 13.11
C GLU A 255 -21.17 -3.04 13.19
N GLU A 256 -21.54 -4.31 13.33
CA GLU A 256 -20.58 -5.43 13.28
C GLU A 256 -19.95 -5.58 11.90
N ALA A 257 -20.72 -5.40 10.83
CA ALA A 257 -20.19 -5.40 9.48
C ALA A 257 -19.16 -4.28 9.29
N LEU A 258 -19.45 -3.07 9.80
CA LEU A 258 -18.53 -1.95 9.75
C LEU A 258 -17.26 -2.20 10.59
N MET A 259 -17.38 -2.77 11.80
CA MET A 259 -16.22 -3.15 12.60
C MET A 259 -15.34 -4.17 11.88
N LYS A 260 -15.93 -5.16 11.19
CA LYS A 260 -15.17 -6.12 10.38
C LYS A 260 -14.55 -5.46 9.15
N LEU A 261 -15.24 -4.54 8.46
CA LEU A 261 -14.64 -3.75 7.39
C LEU A 261 -13.46 -2.94 7.91
N LYS A 262 -13.57 -2.37 9.10
CA LYS A 262 -12.51 -1.61 9.77
C LYS A 262 -11.27 -2.48 10.03
N GLU A 263 -11.46 -3.65 10.63
CA GLU A 263 -10.37 -4.60 10.88
C GLU A 263 -9.64 -5.03 9.60
N ASN A 264 -10.38 -5.20 8.50
CA ASN A 264 -9.83 -5.75 7.26
C ASN A 264 -9.27 -4.70 6.30
N TYR A 265 -9.89 -3.52 6.16
CA TYR A 265 -9.64 -2.60 5.03
C TYR A 265 -9.37 -1.15 5.42
N ASP A 266 -9.60 -0.76 6.67
CA ASP A 266 -9.35 0.59 7.18
C ASP A 266 -7.89 0.76 7.63
N GLY A 267 -7.58 1.91 8.22
CA GLY A 267 -6.42 2.12 9.06
C GLY A 267 -5.35 2.95 8.38
N TYR A 268 -5.62 3.48 7.19
CA TYR A 268 -4.71 4.35 6.46
C TYR A 268 -4.88 5.81 6.88
N HIS A 269 -3.80 6.40 7.39
CA HIS A 269 -3.67 7.84 7.63
C HIS A 269 -2.49 8.39 6.82
N PHE A 270 -2.77 9.40 6.00
CA PHE A 270 -1.77 10.03 5.12
C PHE A 270 -1.15 11.30 5.70
N THR A 271 -1.72 11.81 6.79
CA THR A 271 -1.27 13.00 7.52
C THR A 271 -1.78 12.97 8.95
N SER A 272 -1.39 13.92 9.79
CA SER A 272 -1.91 14.06 11.14
C SER A 272 -2.38 15.50 11.38
N PRO A 273 -3.69 15.73 11.63
CA PRO A 273 -4.77 14.73 11.72
C PRO A 273 -5.19 14.18 10.34
N SER A 274 -5.71 12.96 10.32
CA SER A 274 -6.33 12.35 9.13
C SER A 274 -7.58 11.59 9.57
N PRO A 275 -8.66 11.58 8.78
CA PRO A 275 -9.74 10.62 8.96
C PRO A 275 -9.24 9.19 8.69
N ASP A 276 -9.97 8.22 9.23
CA ASP A 276 -9.84 6.80 8.90
C ASP A 276 -10.20 6.59 7.41
N ILE A 277 -9.25 6.06 6.63
CA ILE A 277 -9.40 5.83 5.20
C ILE A 277 -9.32 4.33 4.89
N TYR A 278 -10.33 3.84 4.17
CA TYR A 278 -10.45 2.50 3.67
C TYR A 278 -9.85 2.39 2.25
N ASN A 279 -9.23 1.25 1.97
CA ASN A 279 -8.81 0.90 0.61
C ASN A 279 -10.04 0.71 -0.30
N PRO A 280 -10.24 1.54 -1.35
CA PRO A 280 -11.44 1.46 -2.18
C PRO A 280 -11.57 0.13 -2.90
N PHE A 281 -10.46 -0.45 -3.37
CA PHE A 281 -10.51 -1.70 -4.10
C PHE A 281 -10.98 -2.85 -3.22
N SER A 282 -10.37 -3.02 -2.04
CA SER A 282 -10.80 -4.07 -1.12
C SER A 282 -12.23 -3.89 -0.63
N LEU A 283 -12.59 -2.65 -0.29
CA LEU A 283 -13.92 -2.31 0.18
C LEU A 283 -14.99 -2.62 -0.88
N LEU A 284 -14.80 -2.17 -2.12
CA LEU A 284 -15.76 -2.40 -3.20
C LEU A 284 -15.91 -3.88 -3.57
N ASN A 285 -14.81 -4.65 -3.54
CA ASN A 285 -14.89 -6.11 -3.75
C ASN A 285 -15.64 -6.81 -2.61
N ALA A 286 -15.40 -6.41 -1.36
CA ALA A 286 -16.11 -7.00 -0.23
C ALA A 286 -17.63 -6.78 -0.31
N PHE A 287 -18.06 -5.58 -0.74
CA PHE A 287 -19.47 -5.30 -1.00
C PHE A 287 -20.04 -6.09 -2.20
N ALA A 288 -19.29 -6.16 -3.30
CA ALA A 288 -19.73 -6.89 -4.49
C ALA A 288 -19.88 -8.40 -4.23
N ASP A 289 -18.88 -9.01 -3.59
CA ASP A 289 -18.88 -10.43 -3.27
C ASP A 289 -19.79 -10.76 -2.08
N GLY A 290 -20.03 -9.79 -1.19
CA GLY A 290 -20.75 -10.01 0.06
C GLY A 290 -19.96 -10.79 1.11
N LYS A 291 -18.63 -10.73 1.08
CA LYS A 291 -17.73 -11.44 2.00
C LYS A 291 -16.45 -10.64 2.25
N PHE A 292 -15.73 -10.99 3.32
CA PHE A 292 -14.38 -10.48 3.56
C PHE A 292 -13.34 -11.40 2.92
N GLY A 293 -12.30 -10.81 2.35
CA GLY A 293 -11.18 -11.50 1.72
C GLY A 293 -10.00 -10.57 1.42
N SER A 294 -8.91 -11.16 0.91
CA SER A 294 -7.69 -10.44 0.52
C SER A 294 -7.74 -10.03 -0.95
N TYR A 295 -8.21 -8.81 -1.21
CA TYR A 295 -8.48 -8.27 -2.54
C TYR A 295 -7.35 -7.38 -3.08
N TRP A 296 -6.83 -6.48 -2.26
CA TRP A 296 -5.73 -5.59 -2.62
C TRP A 296 -4.43 -6.37 -2.73
N PHE A 297 -4.14 -7.27 -1.79
CA PHE A 297 -2.90 -8.03 -1.81
C PHE A 297 -2.86 -9.10 -2.92
N GLY A 298 -3.97 -9.82 -3.12
CA GLY A 298 -4.11 -10.84 -4.18
C GLY A 298 -3.96 -10.29 -5.60
N SER A 299 -3.85 -8.97 -5.74
CA SER A 299 -3.66 -8.30 -7.02
C SER A 299 -2.23 -8.09 -7.48
N GLY A 300 -1.27 -8.54 -6.67
CA GLY A 300 0.15 -8.58 -7.01
C GLY A 300 0.98 -7.71 -6.06
N THR A 301 1.70 -8.39 -5.18
CA THR A 301 2.78 -7.77 -4.41
C THR A 301 3.94 -7.46 -5.34
N PRO A 302 4.43 -6.21 -5.37
CA PRO A 302 5.51 -5.88 -6.26
C PRO A 302 6.78 -6.64 -5.83
N THR A 303 7.33 -7.45 -6.72
CA THR A 303 8.62 -8.13 -6.53
C THR A 303 9.72 -7.16 -6.10
N TYR A 304 9.62 -5.88 -6.51
CA TYR A 304 10.54 -4.82 -6.08
C TYR A 304 10.53 -4.62 -4.55
N LEU A 305 9.39 -4.73 -3.87
CA LEU A 305 9.33 -4.47 -2.43
C LEU A 305 10.15 -5.50 -1.66
N ILE A 306 10.00 -6.77 -2.01
CA ILE A 306 10.73 -7.87 -1.37
C ILE A 306 12.23 -7.74 -1.65
N LYS A 307 12.60 -7.41 -2.90
CA LYS A 307 13.99 -7.09 -3.26
C LYS A 307 14.55 -5.93 -2.44
N MET A 308 13.76 -4.90 -2.17
CA MET A 308 14.17 -3.74 -1.37
C MET A 308 14.28 -4.06 0.13
N LEU A 309 13.36 -4.85 0.70
CA LEU A 309 13.47 -5.34 2.08
C LEU A 309 14.75 -6.14 2.28
N ASN A 310 15.06 -7.04 1.33
CA ASN A 310 16.31 -7.81 1.34
C ASN A 310 17.55 -6.90 1.21
N LYS A 311 17.51 -5.90 0.31
CA LYS A 311 18.61 -4.94 0.12
C LYS A 311 18.93 -4.14 1.39
N PHE A 312 17.90 -3.78 2.17
CA PHE A 312 18.05 -3.05 3.43
C PHE A 312 18.18 -3.96 4.65
N GLY A 313 18.10 -5.29 4.49
CA GLY A 313 18.16 -6.24 5.60
C GLY A 313 17.00 -6.10 6.60
N VAL A 314 15.85 -5.59 6.17
CA VAL A 314 14.69 -5.34 7.05
C VAL A 314 14.02 -6.67 7.38
N LYS A 315 14.00 -7.03 8.66
CA LYS A 315 13.32 -8.24 9.12
C LYS A 315 11.79 -8.06 9.09
N PRO A 316 10.99 -9.12 8.87
CA PRO A 316 9.53 -9.06 8.89
C PRO A 316 8.96 -8.43 10.17
N SER A 317 9.57 -8.72 11.32
CA SER A 317 9.19 -8.16 12.63
C SER A 317 9.52 -6.66 12.78
N GLU A 318 10.36 -6.11 11.92
CA GLU A 318 10.79 -4.70 11.93
C GLU A 318 10.02 -3.83 10.93
N ILE A 319 9.10 -4.40 10.14
CA ILE A 319 8.37 -3.64 9.10
C ILE A 319 7.43 -2.58 9.74
N GLY A 320 6.82 -2.89 10.89
CA GLY A 320 5.93 -2.00 11.64
C GLY A 320 6.55 -1.43 12.92
N CYS A 321 5.71 -0.84 13.76
CA CYS A 321 6.07 -0.32 15.10
C CYS A 321 7.28 0.64 15.15
N LYS A 322 7.44 1.51 14.15
CA LYS A 322 8.54 2.47 14.09
C LYS A 322 8.11 3.86 14.56
N GLN A 323 8.95 4.53 15.34
CA GLN A 323 8.79 5.95 15.69
C GLN A 323 9.85 6.78 14.98
N LEU A 324 9.41 7.68 14.08
CA LEU A 324 10.29 8.38 13.16
C LEU A 324 9.89 9.85 13.00
N LYS A 325 10.86 10.69 12.67
CA LYS A 325 10.61 12.10 12.34
C LYS A 325 10.03 12.25 10.95
N SER A 326 9.39 13.40 10.72
CA SER A 326 8.82 13.81 9.43
C SER A 326 9.79 13.68 8.24
N SER A 327 11.08 13.90 8.45
CA SER A 327 12.12 13.82 7.40
C SER A 327 12.21 12.46 6.70
N VAL A 328 11.74 11.38 7.32
CA VAL A 328 11.75 10.05 6.69
C VAL A 328 10.79 10.01 5.50
N PHE A 329 9.69 10.75 5.52
CA PHE A 329 8.71 10.67 4.43
C PHE A 329 9.21 11.26 3.10
N ASP A 330 10.28 12.07 3.12
CA ASP A 330 10.79 12.79 1.94
C ASP A 330 12.22 12.36 1.54
N ALA A 331 12.79 11.34 2.19
CA ALA A 331 14.14 10.86 1.91
C ALA A 331 14.32 10.43 0.44
N PRO A 332 15.30 10.99 -0.30
CA PRO A 332 15.61 10.59 -1.69
C PRO A 332 16.13 9.15 -1.80
N THR A 333 15.72 8.40 -2.83
CA THR A 333 16.06 6.97 -3.03
C THR A 333 17.56 6.72 -3.04
N GLU A 334 18.36 7.67 -3.54
CA GLU A 334 19.82 7.59 -3.58
C GLU A 334 20.46 7.59 -2.19
N THR A 335 19.83 8.27 -1.24
CA THR A 335 20.30 8.46 0.14
C THR A 335 19.49 7.65 1.15
N MET A 336 18.52 6.85 0.69
CA MET A 336 17.70 6.03 1.56
C MET A 336 18.58 5.01 2.29
N THR A 337 18.53 5.05 3.62
CA THR A 337 19.18 4.10 4.53
C THR A 337 18.21 3.07 5.10
N ASP A 338 16.90 3.23 4.86
CA ASP A 338 15.83 2.37 5.36
C ASP A 338 14.74 2.21 4.29
N ALA A 339 14.01 1.09 4.31
CA ALA A 339 12.87 0.79 3.45
C ALA A 339 11.58 1.54 3.84
N VAL A 340 11.53 2.19 5.01
CA VAL A 340 10.32 2.87 5.53
C VAL A 340 9.63 3.80 4.53
N PRO A 341 10.33 4.72 3.84
CA PRO A 341 9.68 5.63 2.89
C PRO A 341 8.98 4.87 1.77
N LEU A 342 9.56 3.77 1.29
CA LEU A 342 8.98 2.92 0.26
C LEU A 342 7.77 2.16 0.81
N LEU A 343 7.89 1.55 1.99
CA LEU A 343 6.79 0.83 2.65
C LEU A 343 5.59 1.75 2.88
N TYR A 344 5.82 2.99 3.29
CA TYR A 344 4.76 3.98 3.52
C TYR A 344 4.06 4.37 2.21
N GLN A 345 4.84 4.74 1.19
CA GLN A 345 4.30 5.19 -0.10
C GLN A 345 3.57 4.08 -0.86
N SER A 346 4.04 2.84 -0.73
CA SER A 346 3.40 1.66 -1.30
C SER A 346 2.22 1.13 -0.49
N GLY A 347 1.98 1.67 0.72
CA GLY A 347 0.80 1.38 1.54
C GLY A 347 0.93 0.15 2.45
N TYR A 348 2.15 -0.36 2.68
CA TYR A 348 2.39 -1.47 3.62
C TYR A 348 2.52 -1.01 5.07
N ILE A 349 2.84 0.26 5.28
CA ILE A 349 2.76 0.92 6.59
C ILE A 349 2.05 2.26 6.45
N THR A 350 1.52 2.77 7.56
CA THR A 350 0.77 4.00 7.63
C THR A 350 0.95 4.68 8.99
N ILE A 351 0.50 5.92 9.11
CA ILE A 351 0.55 6.66 10.36
C ILE A 351 -0.50 6.09 11.32
N LYS A 352 -0.09 5.73 12.54
CA LYS A 352 -0.97 5.31 13.63
C LYS A 352 -1.11 6.36 14.72
N ASP A 353 -0.08 7.16 14.93
CA ASP A 353 -0.09 8.25 15.91
C ASP A 353 0.94 9.32 15.54
N TYR A 354 0.78 10.53 16.09
CA TYR A 354 1.73 11.62 15.94
C TYR A 354 1.88 12.41 17.25
N ASN A 355 3.07 12.37 17.81
CA ASN A 355 3.44 13.18 18.96
C ASN A 355 3.95 14.55 18.49
N LYS A 356 3.06 15.56 18.56
CA LYS A 356 3.36 16.96 18.21
C LYS A 356 4.52 17.57 19.00
N MET A 357 4.74 17.15 20.24
CA MET A 357 5.80 17.70 21.10
C MET A 357 7.18 17.22 20.67
N LEU A 358 7.28 15.96 20.24
CA LEU A 358 8.55 15.33 19.85
C LEU A 358 8.80 15.35 18.34
N ASP A 359 7.81 15.77 17.54
CA ASP A 359 7.76 15.60 16.09
C ASP A 359 8.02 14.15 15.67
N LEU A 360 7.34 13.20 16.34
CA LEU A 360 7.50 11.77 16.10
C LEU A 360 6.19 11.15 15.60
N TYR A 361 6.26 10.49 14.46
CA TYR A 361 5.21 9.68 13.89
C TYR A 361 5.40 8.22 14.30
N THR A 362 4.32 7.59 14.74
CA THR A 362 4.26 6.14 14.93
C THR A 362 3.72 5.51 13.65
N LEU A 363 4.49 4.60 13.05
CA LEU A 363 4.14 3.89 11.83
C LEU A 363 3.93 2.40 12.11
N ASP A 364 2.87 1.83 11.52
CA ASP A 364 2.59 0.38 11.59
C ASP A 364 1.81 -0.09 10.34
N ILE A 365 1.68 -1.41 10.20
CA ILE A 365 0.88 -2.06 9.17
C ILE A 365 -0.60 -1.60 9.30
N PRO A 366 -1.26 -1.17 8.22
CA PRO A 366 -2.57 -0.52 8.28
C PRO A 366 -3.67 -1.41 8.88
N ASN A 367 -3.78 -2.65 8.40
CA ASN A 367 -4.88 -3.56 8.73
C ASN A 367 -4.48 -5.02 8.58
N LYS A 368 -5.46 -5.89 8.85
CA LYS A 368 -5.32 -7.35 8.76
C LYS A 368 -5.01 -7.84 7.35
N GLU A 369 -5.67 -7.30 6.32
CA GLU A 369 -5.45 -7.72 4.94
C GLU A 369 -3.98 -7.54 4.53
N VAL A 370 -3.43 -6.35 4.78
CA VAL A 370 -2.04 -6.05 4.43
C VAL A 370 -1.07 -6.87 5.26
N ARG A 371 -1.35 -7.07 6.56
CA ARG A 371 -0.52 -7.91 7.44
C ARG A 371 -0.44 -9.34 6.92
N LEU A 372 -1.58 -9.98 6.70
CA LEU A 372 -1.66 -11.37 6.25
C LEU A 372 -1.00 -11.53 4.89
N GLY A 373 -1.36 -10.68 3.93
CA GLY A 373 -0.77 -10.73 2.61
C GLY A 373 0.75 -10.59 2.66
N LEU A 374 1.26 -9.56 3.33
CA LEU A 374 2.70 -9.31 3.37
C LEU A 374 3.46 -10.52 3.93
N MET A 375 2.97 -11.12 5.00
CA MET A 375 3.56 -12.33 5.57
C MET A 375 3.50 -13.52 4.61
N GLU A 376 2.40 -13.67 3.87
CA GLU A 376 2.24 -14.71 2.85
C GLU A 376 3.28 -14.57 1.73
N SER A 377 3.57 -13.33 1.30
CA SER A 377 4.59 -13.10 0.28
C SER A 377 6.03 -13.28 0.77
N LEU A 378 6.28 -13.05 2.06
CA LEU A 378 7.61 -13.21 2.65
C LEU A 378 7.91 -14.67 2.96
N LEU A 379 6.89 -15.47 3.30
CA LEU A 379 7.06 -16.86 3.71
C LEU A 379 7.96 -17.67 2.76
N PRO A 380 7.76 -17.71 1.42
CA PRO A 380 8.61 -18.48 0.51
C PRO A 380 10.10 -18.12 0.56
N TYR A 381 10.46 -16.90 0.96
CA TYR A 381 11.86 -16.47 1.09
C TYR A 381 12.54 -16.99 2.36
N TYR A 382 11.74 -17.42 3.35
CA TYR A 382 12.22 -17.99 4.60
C TYR A 382 12.13 -19.52 4.63
N VAL A 383 11.16 -20.12 3.94
CA VAL A 383 10.94 -21.57 3.97
C VAL A 383 11.20 -22.28 2.64
N ASN A 384 11.60 -21.56 1.57
CA ASN A 384 11.92 -22.09 0.23
C ASN A 384 10.93 -23.15 -0.30
N ASN A 385 9.65 -23.04 0.07
CA ASN A 385 8.62 -24.01 -0.27
C ASN A 385 7.50 -23.33 -1.08
N LYS A 386 7.09 -23.96 -2.18
CA LYS A 386 6.04 -23.47 -3.10
C LYS A 386 4.77 -24.34 -3.05
N THR A 387 4.55 -25.00 -1.92
CA THR A 387 3.68 -26.17 -1.81
C THR A 387 2.28 -25.84 -1.21
N PRO A 388 1.19 -26.37 -1.79
CA PRO A 388 -0.18 -26.29 -1.24
C PRO A 388 -0.33 -26.85 0.18
N GLU A 389 0.58 -27.72 0.61
CA GLU A 389 0.65 -28.33 1.94
C GLU A 389 0.80 -27.28 3.06
N ALA A 390 1.39 -26.12 2.76
CA ALA A 390 1.52 -25.01 3.70
C ALA A 390 0.17 -24.44 4.16
N THR A 391 -0.82 -24.36 3.26
CA THR A 391 -2.12 -23.74 3.56
C THR A 391 -2.96 -24.59 4.52
N THR A 392 -2.94 -25.91 4.35
CA THR A 392 -3.62 -26.85 5.25
C THR A 392 -2.96 -26.89 6.63
N MET A 393 -1.62 -26.81 6.68
CA MET A 393 -0.88 -26.70 7.94
C MET A 393 -1.29 -25.46 8.73
N VAL A 394 -1.34 -24.29 8.08
CA VAL A 394 -1.71 -23.02 8.72
C VAL A 394 -3.11 -23.09 9.34
N ALA A 395 -4.08 -23.73 8.67
CA ALA A 395 -5.44 -23.89 9.20
C ALA A 395 -5.48 -24.76 10.47
N TYR A 396 -4.79 -25.89 10.49
CA TYR A 396 -4.74 -26.75 11.68
C TYR A 396 -3.89 -26.16 12.80
N LEU A 397 -2.80 -25.47 12.47
CA LEU A 397 -1.98 -24.74 13.43
C LEU A 397 -2.79 -23.63 14.13
N PHE A 398 -3.64 -22.92 13.39
CA PHE A 398 -4.58 -21.95 13.96
C PHE A 398 -5.51 -22.62 14.97
N TYR A 399 -6.11 -23.75 14.57
CA TYR A 399 -7.04 -24.52 15.40
C TYR A 399 -6.38 -25.00 16.70
N ASP A 400 -5.18 -25.55 16.65
CA ASP A 400 -4.48 -26.05 17.84
C ASP A 400 -4.17 -24.91 18.83
N ILE A 401 -3.61 -23.80 18.34
CA ILE A 401 -3.28 -22.63 19.18
C ILE A 401 -4.56 -22.00 19.77
N GLN A 402 -5.65 -21.94 19.00
CA GLN A 402 -6.92 -21.40 19.47
C GLN A 402 -7.52 -22.24 20.61
N ASN A 403 -7.34 -23.56 20.57
CA ASN A 403 -7.77 -24.48 21.63
C ASN A 403 -6.77 -24.58 22.79
N GLY A 404 -5.66 -23.83 22.75
CA GLY A 404 -4.62 -23.83 23.78
C GLY A 404 -3.64 -25.00 23.69
N ASP A 405 -3.70 -25.80 22.62
CA ASP A 405 -2.86 -26.98 22.41
C ASP A 405 -1.55 -26.60 21.70
N MET A 406 -0.63 -26.02 22.46
CA MET A 406 0.69 -25.63 21.94
C MET A 406 1.55 -26.84 21.57
N ASP A 407 1.29 -28.01 22.17
CA ASP A 407 2.06 -29.23 21.87
C ASP A 407 1.72 -29.78 20.48
N ALA A 408 0.43 -29.86 20.14
CA ALA A 408 -0.02 -30.19 18.79
C ALA A 408 0.47 -29.16 17.77
N ALA A 409 0.45 -27.87 18.12
CA ALA A 409 0.94 -26.80 17.27
C ALA A 409 2.43 -26.96 16.93
N LEU A 410 3.29 -27.26 17.91
CA LEU A 410 4.72 -27.49 17.71
C LEU A 410 5.01 -28.77 16.92
N HIS A 411 4.24 -29.85 17.12
CA HIS A 411 4.34 -31.05 16.27
C HIS A 411 4.05 -30.74 14.80
N ARG A 412 3.01 -29.96 14.51
CA ARG A 412 2.71 -29.57 13.12
C ARG A 412 3.77 -28.66 12.52
N LEU A 413 4.33 -27.75 13.31
CA LEU A 413 5.47 -26.95 12.89
C LEU A 413 6.70 -27.82 12.60
N GLN A 414 6.98 -28.82 13.43
CA GLN A 414 8.07 -29.77 13.22
C GLN A 414 7.88 -30.54 11.90
N GLU A 415 6.68 -31.08 11.66
CA GLU A 415 6.34 -31.80 10.43
C GLU A 415 6.50 -30.88 9.21
N PHE A 416 5.96 -29.67 9.28
CA PHE A 416 6.08 -28.69 8.20
C PHE A 416 7.52 -28.31 7.89
N LEU A 417 8.30 -27.97 8.92
CA LEU A 417 9.70 -27.58 8.73
C LEU A 417 10.54 -28.73 8.17
N SER A 418 10.20 -29.98 8.50
CA SER A 418 10.89 -31.15 7.93
C SER A 418 10.67 -31.33 6.41
N THR A 419 9.66 -30.68 5.84
CA THR A 419 9.42 -30.69 4.38
C THR A 419 10.23 -29.63 3.63
N ILE A 420 10.93 -28.74 4.35
CA ILE A 420 11.69 -27.63 3.75
C ILE A 420 13.08 -28.14 3.32
N PRO A 421 13.46 -27.99 2.04
CA PRO A 421 14.81 -28.34 1.59
C PRO A 421 15.89 -27.51 2.29
N TYR A 422 17.07 -28.09 2.44
CA TYR A 422 18.25 -27.40 2.98
C TYR A 422 18.50 -26.06 2.29
N CYS A 423 18.65 -24.98 3.08
CA CYS A 423 18.91 -23.63 2.58
C CYS A 423 20.10 -22.99 3.31
N ASP A 424 20.93 -22.23 2.58
CA ASP A 424 22.19 -21.65 3.07
C ASP A 424 22.02 -20.62 4.22
N ASN A 425 20.80 -20.12 4.47
CA ASN A 425 20.49 -19.09 5.47
C ASN A 425 19.79 -19.61 6.75
N THR A 426 19.76 -20.93 6.99
CA THR A 426 18.96 -21.57 8.07
C THR A 426 19.71 -21.79 9.39
N ARG A 427 21.01 -21.47 9.46
CA ARG A 427 21.90 -21.89 10.57
C ARG A 427 22.12 -20.82 11.65
N PHE A 428 21.08 -20.07 12.01
CA PHE A 428 21.13 -19.20 13.19
C PHE A 428 19.75 -19.00 13.82
N GLU A 429 19.70 -18.82 15.14
CA GLU A 429 18.44 -18.68 15.91
C GLU A 429 17.52 -17.59 15.36
N GLY A 430 18.09 -16.47 14.92
CA GLY A 430 17.35 -15.35 14.34
C GLY A 430 16.54 -15.71 13.09
N HIS A 431 16.93 -16.73 12.32
CA HIS A 431 16.15 -17.23 11.19
C HIS A 431 14.82 -17.83 11.67
N TYR A 432 14.88 -18.74 12.64
CA TYR A 432 13.70 -19.42 13.19
C TYR A 432 12.77 -18.45 13.93
N GLN A 433 13.32 -17.42 14.57
CA GLN A 433 12.54 -16.33 15.14
C GLN A 433 11.65 -15.64 14.10
N GLN A 434 12.21 -15.35 12.90
CA GLN A 434 11.43 -14.73 11.83
C GLN A 434 10.44 -15.72 11.19
N VAL A 435 10.79 -17.01 11.07
CA VAL A 435 9.86 -18.05 10.58
C VAL A 435 8.63 -18.14 11.48
N PHE A 436 8.83 -18.23 12.80
CA PHE A 436 7.72 -18.27 13.75
C PHE A 436 6.90 -16.98 13.71
N TYR A 437 7.55 -15.81 13.62
CA TYR A 437 6.85 -14.54 13.46
C TYR A 437 5.95 -14.50 12.22
N ILE A 438 6.46 -14.91 11.05
CA ILE A 438 5.69 -14.96 9.80
C ILE A 438 4.50 -15.91 9.96
N ILE A 439 4.74 -17.13 10.44
CA ILE A 439 3.69 -18.15 10.58
C ILE A 439 2.61 -17.68 11.55
N PHE A 440 2.96 -17.25 12.76
CA PHE A 440 1.98 -16.80 13.74
C PHE A 440 1.24 -15.52 13.30
N SER A 441 1.91 -14.63 12.55
CA SER A 441 1.25 -13.48 11.94
C SER A 441 0.24 -13.90 10.86
N LEU A 442 0.52 -14.95 10.07
CA LEU A 442 -0.43 -15.53 9.11
C LEU A 442 -1.66 -16.15 9.77
N LEU A 443 -1.53 -16.63 11.01
CA LEU A 443 -2.66 -17.09 11.83
C LEU A 443 -3.48 -15.92 12.39
N GLY A 444 -3.07 -14.67 12.15
CA GLY A 444 -3.73 -13.46 12.65
C GLY A 444 -3.46 -13.17 14.13
N TYR A 445 -2.43 -13.79 14.73
CA TYR A 445 -2.04 -13.50 16.11
C TYR A 445 -1.13 -12.28 16.20
N TYR A 446 -1.14 -11.62 17.36
CA TYR A 446 -0.18 -10.59 17.70
C TYR A 446 1.10 -11.24 18.24
N VAL A 447 2.22 -10.91 17.61
CA VAL A 447 3.52 -11.54 17.88
C VAL A 447 4.58 -10.45 18.02
N ASP A 448 5.27 -10.45 19.15
CA ASP A 448 6.47 -9.63 19.34
C ASP A 448 7.71 -10.52 19.32
N VAL A 449 8.77 -10.06 18.66
CA VAL A 449 10.06 -10.75 18.60
C VAL A 449 11.11 -9.91 19.33
N GLU A 450 12.09 -10.56 19.96
CA GLU A 450 13.22 -9.88 20.58
C GLU A 450 12.81 -8.88 21.68
N VAL A 451 11.84 -9.24 22.52
CA VAL A 451 11.27 -8.38 23.56
C VAL A 451 12.28 -8.14 24.69
N ARG A 452 12.85 -6.93 24.74
CA ARG A 452 13.90 -6.53 25.69
C ARG A 452 13.39 -6.35 27.11
N THR A 453 13.78 -7.22 28.03
CA THR A 453 13.54 -7.09 29.48
C THR A 453 14.79 -6.54 30.19
N PRO A 454 14.69 -6.04 31.43
CA PRO A 454 15.87 -5.60 32.18
C PRO A 454 16.94 -6.69 32.38
N ARG A 455 16.54 -7.97 32.36
CA ARG A 455 17.42 -9.11 32.63
C ARG A 455 17.87 -9.86 31.38
N GLY A 456 17.26 -9.63 30.23
CA GLY A 456 17.55 -10.34 29.00
C GLY A 456 16.58 -9.99 27.88
N ARG A 457 16.40 -10.88 26.91
CA ARG A 457 15.54 -10.67 25.76
C ARG A 457 14.73 -11.93 25.52
N VAL A 458 13.41 -11.81 25.52
CA VAL A 458 12.52 -12.91 25.12
C VAL A 458 12.58 -13.02 23.61
N ASP A 459 12.74 -14.22 23.08
CA ASP A 459 12.80 -14.40 21.63
C ASP A 459 11.46 -14.16 20.97
N ILE A 460 10.36 -14.74 21.48
CA ILE A 460 9.02 -14.57 20.93
C ILE A 460 7.98 -14.44 22.05
N VAL A 461 7.05 -13.51 21.88
CA VAL A 461 5.83 -13.39 22.68
C VAL A 461 4.63 -13.50 21.76
N LEU A 462 3.86 -14.57 21.91
CA LEU A 462 2.64 -14.81 21.14
C LEU A 462 1.42 -14.53 22.02
N ARG A 463 0.60 -13.56 21.65
CA ARG A 463 -0.64 -13.21 22.37
C ARG A 463 -1.86 -13.73 21.62
N THR A 464 -2.60 -14.63 22.27
CA THR A 464 -3.92 -15.08 21.83
C THR A 464 -5.02 -14.37 22.61
N LYS A 465 -6.29 -14.69 22.33
CA LYS A 465 -7.43 -14.17 23.10
C LYS A 465 -7.45 -14.67 24.56
N THR A 466 -6.85 -15.83 24.81
CA THR A 466 -6.98 -16.54 26.09
C THR A 466 -5.66 -16.76 26.81
N THR A 467 -4.52 -16.67 26.11
CA THR A 467 -3.22 -17.09 26.62
C THR A 467 -2.10 -16.21 26.06
N LEU A 468 -1.08 -15.96 26.86
CA LEU A 468 0.16 -15.33 26.42
C LEU A 468 1.30 -16.36 26.50
N TYR A 469 1.90 -16.68 25.36
CA TYR A 469 3.03 -17.60 25.29
C TYR A 469 4.35 -16.82 25.25
N VAL A 470 5.27 -17.15 26.16
CA VAL A 470 6.64 -16.64 26.22
C VAL A 470 7.54 -17.75 25.69
N MET A 471 8.15 -17.54 24.52
CA MET A 471 8.96 -18.55 23.86
C MET A 471 10.45 -18.18 23.81
N GLU A 472 11.30 -19.16 24.06
CA GLU A 472 12.75 -19.09 23.90
C GLU A 472 13.19 -20.16 22.89
N LEU A 473 13.98 -19.75 21.89
CA LEU A 473 14.43 -20.62 20.81
C LEU A 473 15.94 -20.86 20.95
N LYS A 474 16.38 -22.10 20.74
CA LYS A 474 17.81 -22.44 20.66
C LYS A 474 18.13 -23.27 19.42
N LEU A 475 19.30 -23.05 18.85
CA LEU A 475 19.84 -23.87 17.78
C LEU A 475 20.92 -24.80 18.34
N ASP A 476 20.79 -26.10 18.08
CA ASP A 476 21.73 -27.16 18.48
C ASP A 476 22.01 -27.20 20.00
N LYS A 477 21.01 -26.87 20.82
CA LYS A 477 21.04 -26.95 22.29
C LYS A 477 19.73 -27.52 22.82
N SER A 478 19.70 -28.01 24.06
CA SER A 478 18.49 -28.64 24.60
C SER A 478 17.36 -27.66 24.88
N ALA A 479 16.10 -28.10 24.76
CA ALA A 479 14.95 -27.32 25.26
C ALA A 479 15.01 -27.09 26.78
N GLY A 480 15.80 -27.90 27.51
CA GLY A 480 16.10 -27.67 28.93
C GLY A 480 16.85 -26.36 29.18
N GLU A 481 17.94 -26.13 28.44
CA GLU A 481 18.72 -24.88 28.55
C GLU A 481 17.90 -23.64 28.18
N ALA A 482 17.04 -23.76 27.16
CA ALA A 482 16.10 -22.70 26.79
C ALA A 482 15.11 -22.40 27.93
N MET A 483 14.55 -23.42 28.58
CA MET A 483 13.64 -23.25 29.72
C MET A 483 14.35 -22.63 30.93
N GLU A 484 15.57 -23.08 31.24
CA GLU A 484 16.38 -22.48 32.31
C GLU A 484 16.63 -21.00 32.06
N GLN A 485 16.85 -20.59 30.81
CA GLN A 485 16.99 -19.18 30.47
C GLN A 485 15.70 -18.39 30.76
N ILE A 486 14.52 -18.92 30.41
CA ILE A 486 13.23 -18.27 30.71
C ILE A 486 13.09 -18.04 32.22
N ASP A 487 13.40 -19.06 33.03
CA ASP A 487 13.28 -19.03 34.48
C ASP A 487 14.30 -18.08 35.13
N LEU A 488 15.58 -18.20 34.77
CA LEU A 488 16.67 -17.37 35.31
C LEU A 488 16.46 -15.89 35.03
N LYS A 489 15.90 -15.56 33.86
CA LYS A 489 15.64 -14.18 33.47
C LYS A 489 14.27 -13.65 33.94
N ASN A 490 13.44 -14.51 34.51
CA ASN A 490 12.08 -14.22 34.98
C ASN A 490 11.23 -13.49 33.93
N TYR A 491 11.28 -13.95 32.68
CA TYR A 491 10.57 -13.29 31.57
C TYR A 491 9.06 -13.10 31.78
N PRO A 492 8.32 -14.02 32.42
CA PRO A 492 6.89 -13.84 32.70
C PRO A 492 6.55 -12.61 33.55
N GLU A 493 7.46 -12.14 34.40
CA GLU A 493 7.22 -11.01 35.32
C GLU A 493 6.81 -9.74 34.57
N ARG A 494 7.39 -9.49 33.39
CA ARG A 494 7.04 -8.36 32.53
C ARG A 494 5.56 -8.39 32.11
N PHE A 495 4.97 -9.58 32.02
CA PHE A 495 3.61 -9.79 31.53
C PHE A 495 2.61 -10.06 32.66
N ALA A 496 3.00 -9.94 33.93
CA ALA A 496 2.12 -10.23 35.08
C ALA A 496 0.82 -9.41 35.08
N LEU A 497 0.84 -8.21 34.50
CA LEU A 497 -0.33 -7.32 34.39
C LEU A 497 -1.09 -7.46 33.06
N CYS A 498 -0.74 -8.42 32.19
CA CYS A 498 -1.36 -8.54 30.88
C CYS A 498 -2.81 -9.08 30.92
N GLY A 499 -3.24 -9.63 32.06
CA GLY A 499 -4.58 -10.17 32.29
C GLY A 499 -4.83 -11.55 31.65
N LEU A 500 -3.79 -12.21 31.13
CA LEU A 500 -3.86 -13.53 30.51
C LEU A 500 -2.96 -14.53 31.26
N PRO A 501 -3.35 -15.81 31.36
CA PRO A 501 -2.45 -16.91 31.71
C PRO A 501 -1.18 -16.88 30.85
N VAL A 502 -0.02 -17.00 31.51
CA VAL A 502 1.27 -17.01 30.83
C VAL A 502 1.78 -18.46 30.72
N VAL A 503 2.20 -18.86 29.52
CA VAL A 503 2.74 -20.19 29.25
C VAL A 503 4.15 -20.06 28.72
N LYS A 504 5.12 -20.75 29.33
CA LYS A 504 6.52 -20.80 28.91
C LYS A 504 6.68 -21.91 27.87
N VAL A 505 7.34 -21.59 26.76
CA VAL A 505 7.61 -22.55 25.68
C VAL A 505 9.09 -22.48 25.32
N ALA A 506 9.81 -23.57 25.54
CA ALA A 506 11.21 -23.69 25.16
C ALA A 506 11.31 -24.60 23.95
N VAL A 507 11.92 -24.13 22.86
CA VAL A 507 12.01 -24.88 21.59
C VAL A 507 13.48 -25.00 21.17
N SER A 508 13.90 -26.21 20.88
CA SER A 508 15.19 -26.52 20.27
C SER A 508 15.03 -26.81 18.79
N PHE A 509 15.93 -26.26 17.98
CA PHE A 509 16.07 -26.57 16.57
C PHE A 509 17.31 -27.42 16.33
N ASP A 510 17.15 -28.40 15.46
CA ASP A 510 18.21 -29.28 14.96
C ASP A 510 18.65 -28.74 13.59
N SER A 511 19.90 -28.25 13.51
CA SER A 511 20.42 -27.67 12.27
C SER A 511 20.68 -28.70 11.16
N GLU A 512 20.90 -29.97 11.51
CA GLU A 512 21.08 -31.05 10.53
C GLU A 512 19.75 -31.47 9.92
N ARG A 513 18.70 -31.56 10.74
CA ARG A 513 17.35 -31.95 10.32
C ARG A 513 16.53 -30.76 9.82
N CYS A 514 17.03 -29.53 10.00
CA CYS A 514 16.37 -28.27 9.63
C CYS A 514 14.92 -28.17 10.16
N THR A 515 14.69 -28.71 11.36
CA THR A 515 13.37 -28.74 12.02
C THR A 515 13.51 -28.64 13.54
N ILE A 516 12.39 -28.64 14.25
CA ILE A 516 12.35 -28.67 15.71
C ILE A 516 12.90 -30.03 16.19
N GLY A 517 13.88 -30.01 17.09
CA GLY A 517 14.46 -31.21 17.71
C GLY A 517 13.63 -31.69 18.91
N ASP A 518 13.50 -30.83 19.92
CA ASP A 518 12.70 -31.06 21.13
C ASP A 518 12.07 -29.75 21.65
N TRP A 519 11.06 -29.85 22.52
CA TRP A 519 10.47 -28.69 23.20
C TRP A 519 9.97 -29.02 24.61
N LYS A 520 9.75 -27.98 25.42
CA LYS A 520 9.13 -28.06 26.75
C LYS A 520 8.09 -26.95 26.92
N ILE A 521 6.96 -27.29 27.51
CA ILE A 521 5.86 -26.35 27.79
C ILE A 521 5.54 -26.38 29.28
N ILE A 522 5.51 -25.22 29.93
CA ILE A 522 5.21 -25.07 31.37
C ILE A 522 4.24 -23.91 31.57
N ASN A 523 3.13 -24.14 32.27
CA ASN A 523 2.24 -23.06 32.71
C ASN A 523 2.92 -22.26 33.84
N ALA A 524 3.04 -20.94 33.67
CA ALA A 524 3.79 -20.06 34.58
C ALA A 524 2.99 -19.63 35.81
#